data_AF-A0AAV4NX45-F1
#
_entry.id   AF-A0AAV4NX45-F1
#
_cell.length_a   1.000
_cell.length_b   1.000
_cell.length_c   1.000
_cell.angle_alpha   90.00
_cell.angle_beta   90.00
_cell.angle_gamma   90.00
#
_symmetry.space_group_name_H-M   'P 1'
#
loop_
_entity.id
_entity.type
_entity.pdbx_description
1 polymer ?
#
loop_
_entity_poly.entity_id
_entity_poly.type
_entity_poly.pdbx_seq_one_letter_code
_entity_poly.pdbx_strand_id
1 'polypeptide(L)'
;MHLFESRRLFYPDQLITSGGATLLFMHQLISYVLDYYSVSGWTTNINTRELSLICNNERFYKKSIATAVSHHCAIRSGISEAERRGFNRSRFLSEITPNARSYTAYFLNQMDSNLTFLFHISFAAFLCMRVVEENRSFLVDDIVRALADVYYDSHYFRCPSDLEADSVSYNEQHRFLHSLSDDDGFGDADDD
;
A
#
# COMPACT_ATOMS: atom_id res chain seq x y z
N MET A 1 -47.12 21.92 -5.55
CA MET A 1 -45.68 22.27 -5.54
C MET A 1 -44.93 20.97 -5.72
N HIS A 2 -44.37 20.80 -6.91
CA HIS A 2 -43.86 19.56 -7.49
C HIS A 2 -42.39 19.30 -7.08
N LEU A 3 -42.08 18.01 -6.90
CA LEU A 3 -40.85 17.28 -7.29
C LEU A 3 -39.51 17.75 -6.71
N PHE A 4 -38.84 16.86 -5.95
CA PHE A 4 -37.62 16.15 -6.38
C PHE A 4 -37.25 15.08 -5.32
N GLU A 5 -37.92 13.92 -5.37
CA GLU A 5 -37.30 12.68 -4.90
C GLU A 5 -36.29 12.25 -5.97
N SER A 6 -35.03 12.67 -5.82
CA SER A 6 -33.93 12.03 -6.54
C SER A 6 -33.59 10.71 -5.83
N ARG A 7 -34.43 9.70 -6.04
CA ARG A 7 -34.00 8.30 -5.88
C ARG A 7 -32.93 8.04 -6.93
N ARG A 8 -31.66 8.26 -6.56
CA ARG A 8 -30.56 7.62 -7.27
C ARG A 8 -30.76 6.13 -7.11
N LEU A 9 -31.20 5.49 -8.19
CA LEU A 9 -31.05 4.06 -8.39
C LEU A 9 -29.55 3.78 -8.35
N PHE A 10 -29.03 3.49 -7.16
CA PHE A 10 -27.72 2.90 -7.00
C PHE A 10 -27.84 1.46 -7.51
N TYR A 11 -27.14 1.16 -8.59
CA TYR A 11 -26.99 -0.21 -9.09
C TYR A 11 -26.21 -1.00 -8.02
N PRO A 12 -26.80 -2.05 -7.41
CA PRO A 12 -26.12 -2.85 -6.39
C PRO A 12 -24.90 -3.62 -6.95
N ASP A 13 -24.82 -3.81 -8.28
CA ASP A 13 -23.74 -4.57 -8.92
C ASP A 13 -22.41 -3.78 -9.06
N GLN A 14 -22.43 -2.45 -8.95
CA GLN A 14 -21.20 -1.63 -9.03
C GLN A 14 -20.50 -1.44 -7.67
N LEU A 15 -21.26 -1.50 -6.57
CA LEU A 15 -20.72 -1.34 -5.20
C LEU A 15 -19.98 -2.60 -4.71
N ILE A 16 -20.38 -3.78 -5.19
CA ILE A 16 -19.76 -5.08 -4.84
C ILE A 16 -18.45 -5.30 -5.62
N THR A 17 -18.31 -4.70 -6.80
CA THR A 17 -17.17 -4.91 -7.70
C THR A 17 -15.97 -3.99 -7.40
N SER A 18 -16.18 -2.70 -7.10
CA SER A 18 -15.07 -1.77 -6.84
C SER A 18 -14.32 -2.04 -5.52
N GLY A 19 -15.05 -2.43 -4.47
CA GLY A 19 -14.45 -2.74 -3.17
C GLY A 19 -13.68 -4.05 -3.17
N GLY A 20 -14.24 -5.06 -3.83
CA GLY A 20 -13.55 -6.34 -4.03
C GLY A 20 -12.25 -6.16 -4.83
N ALA A 21 -12.28 -5.34 -5.88
CA ALA A 21 -11.11 -5.09 -6.72
C ALA A 21 -10.01 -4.35 -5.97
N THR A 22 -10.37 -3.29 -5.23
CA THR A 22 -9.44 -2.54 -4.38
C THR A 22 -8.82 -3.44 -3.31
N LEU A 23 -9.63 -4.23 -2.61
CA LEU A 23 -9.15 -5.16 -1.59
C LEU A 23 -8.20 -6.23 -2.17
N LEU A 24 -8.57 -6.81 -3.31
CA LEU A 24 -7.73 -7.79 -4.01
C LEU A 24 -6.39 -7.19 -4.41
N PHE A 25 -6.39 -5.98 -4.97
CA PHE A 25 -5.19 -5.29 -5.39
C PHE A 25 -4.26 -4.97 -4.20
N MET A 26 -4.82 -4.40 -3.12
CA MET A 26 -4.05 -4.12 -1.91
C MET A 26 -3.45 -5.39 -1.30
N HIS A 27 -4.23 -6.46 -1.25
CA HIS A 27 -3.75 -7.77 -0.80
C HIS A 27 -2.58 -8.27 -1.65
N GLN A 28 -2.69 -8.20 -2.99
CA GLN A 28 -1.63 -8.65 -3.90
C GLN A 28 -0.33 -7.84 -3.73
N LEU A 29 -0.42 -6.52 -3.56
CA LEU A 29 0.75 -5.68 -3.31
C LEU A 29 1.41 -6.00 -1.96
N ILE A 30 0.63 -6.11 -0.89
CA ILE A 30 1.16 -6.43 0.45
C ILE A 30 1.80 -7.82 0.43
N SER A 31 1.14 -8.83 -0.16
CA SER A 31 1.70 -10.17 -0.33
C SER A 31 3.04 -10.12 -1.05
N TYR A 32 3.13 -9.39 -2.17
CA TYR A 32 4.38 -9.26 -2.92
C TYR A 32 5.50 -8.65 -2.07
N VAL A 33 5.22 -7.60 -1.30
CA VAL A 33 6.24 -6.94 -0.47
C VAL A 33 6.70 -7.86 0.66
N LEU A 34 5.79 -8.57 1.32
CA LEU A 34 6.16 -9.55 2.36
C LEU A 34 7.05 -10.66 1.79
N ASP A 35 6.71 -11.19 0.62
CA ASP A 35 7.51 -12.19 -0.08
C ASP A 35 8.88 -11.63 -0.49
N TYR A 36 8.93 -10.40 -1.02
CA TYR A 36 10.16 -9.72 -1.41
C TYR A 36 11.14 -9.58 -0.23
N TYR A 37 10.64 -9.24 0.96
CA TYR A 37 11.42 -9.14 2.19
C TYR A 37 11.58 -10.48 2.94
N SER A 38 11.16 -11.60 2.35
CA SER A 38 11.23 -12.94 2.96
C SER A 38 10.54 -13.03 4.33
N VAL A 39 9.48 -12.23 4.54
CA VAL A 39 8.68 -12.25 5.76
C VAL A 39 7.70 -13.42 5.67
N SER A 40 7.94 -14.44 6.50
CA SER A 40 7.17 -15.68 6.52
C SER A 40 6.25 -15.76 7.74
N GLY A 41 5.34 -16.75 7.76
CA GLY A 41 4.42 -16.98 8.89
C GLY A 41 3.22 -16.02 8.96
N TRP A 42 3.03 -15.18 7.96
CA TRP A 42 1.80 -14.41 7.81
C TRP A 42 0.69 -15.28 7.23
N THR A 43 -0.54 -14.98 7.63
CA THR A 43 -1.75 -15.68 7.16
C THR A 43 -2.81 -14.66 6.84
N THR A 44 -3.64 -14.95 5.84
CA THR A 44 -4.73 -14.09 5.39
C THR A 44 -6.04 -14.86 5.41
N ASN A 45 -7.13 -14.21 5.83
CA ASN A 45 -8.48 -14.75 5.68
C ASN A 45 -9.18 -14.19 4.43
N ILE A 46 -8.49 -13.37 3.64
CA ILE A 46 -9.01 -12.80 2.41
C ILE A 46 -8.99 -13.87 1.32
N ASN A 47 -10.18 -14.29 0.87
CA ASN A 47 -10.34 -15.27 -0.21
C ASN A 47 -10.06 -14.62 -1.58
N THR A 48 -8.78 -14.53 -1.94
CA THR A 48 -8.34 -13.88 -3.19
C THR A 48 -8.89 -14.56 -4.45
N ARG A 49 -9.14 -15.88 -4.40
CA ARG A 49 -9.73 -16.63 -5.51
C ARG A 49 -11.18 -16.22 -5.77
N GLU A 50 -11.97 -16.08 -4.71
CA GLU A 50 -13.35 -15.61 -4.82
C GLU A 50 -13.40 -14.15 -5.28
N LEU A 51 -12.57 -13.29 -4.69
CA LEU A 51 -12.44 -11.90 -5.12
C LEU A 51 -12.05 -11.78 -6.60
N SER A 52 -11.11 -12.59 -7.08
CA SER A 52 -10.70 -12.54 -8.49
C SER A 52 -11.82 -12.93 -9.45
N LEU A 53 -12.67 -13.89 -9.05
CA LEU A 53 -13.83 -14.30 -9.84
C LEU A 53 -14.89 -13.18 -9.91
N ILE A 54 -15.15 -12.52 -8.78
CA ILE A 54 -16.11 -11.41 -8.70
C ILE A 54 -15.62 -10.20 -9.51
N CYS A 55 -14.31 -9.94 -9.52
CA CYS A 55 -13.71 -8.79 -10.20
C CYS A 55 -13.33 -9.06 -11.66
N ASN A 56 -13.90 -10.09 -12.30
CA ASN A 56 -13.64 -10.46 -13.71
C ASN A 56 -12.15 -10.60 -14.07
N ASN A 57 -11.30 -11.01 -13.12
CA ASN A 57 -9.85 -11.05 -13.27
C ASN A 57 -9.20 -9.73 -13.73
N GLU A 58 -9.78 -8.57 -13.41
CA GLU A 58 -9.14 -7.28 -13.68
C GLU A 58 -7.76 -7.23 -13.02
N ARG A 59 -6.71 -7.17 -13.84
CA ARG A 59 -5.33 -7.16 -13.39
C ARG A 59 -4.85 -5.73 -13.17
N PHE A 60 -5.27 -5.15 -12.06
CA PHE A 60 -4.70 -3.89 -11.55
C PHE A 60 -3.22 -4.09 -11.18
N TYR A 61 -2.85 -5.29 -10.76
CA TYR A 61 -1.49 -5.63 -10.39
C TYR A 61 -0.52 -5.52 -11.58
N LYS A 62 0.52 -4.71 -11.40
CA LYS A 62 1.67 -4.59 -12.31
C LYS A 62 2.97 -4.71 -11.51
N LYS A 63 3.95 -5.39 -12.09
CA LYS A 63 5.26 -5.59 -11.47
C LYS A 63 5.97 -4.26 -11.18
N SER A 64 5.83 -3.26 -12.04
CA SER A 64 6.39 -1.91 -11.83
C SER A 64 5.88 -1.27 -10.54
N ILE A 65 4.57 -1.36 -10.27
CA ILE A 65 3.95 -0.87 -9.04
C ILE A 65 4.52 -1.63 -7.84
N ALA A 66 4.55 -2.96 -7.94
CA ALA A 66 5.05 -3.81 -6.87
C ALA A 66 6.51 -3.49 -6.51
N THR A 67 7.39 -3.32 -7.51
CA THR A 67 8.79 -2.90 -7.33
C THR A 67 8.91 -1.53 -6.68
N ALA A 68 8.07 -0.56 -7.07
CA ALA A 68 8.11 0.79 -6.52
C ALA A 68 7.72 0.79 -5.04
N VAL A 69 6.65 0.07 -4.69
CA VAL A 69 6.16 -0.05 -3.31
C VAL A 69 7.14 -0.82 -2.43
N SER A 70 7.80 -1.87 -2.95
CA SER A 70 8.80 -2.63 -2.19
C SER A 70 10.15 -1.92 -2.07
N HIS A 71 10.32 -0.76 -2.70
CA HIS A 71 11.58 -0.04 -2.67
C HIS A 71 11.85 0.57 -1.28
N HIS A 72 13.07 0.38 -0.75
CA HIS A 72 13.42 0.82 0.60
C HIS A 72 13.23 2.35 0.81
N CYS A 73 13.52 3.18 -0.20
CA CYS A 73 13.25 4.62 -0.14
C CYS A 73 11.76 4.94 0.02
N ALA A 74 10.86 4.22 -0.66
CA ALA A 74 9.42 4.44 -0.55
C ALA A 74 8.92 4.09 0.85
N ILE A 75 9.41 2.97 1.40
CA ILE A 75 9.13 2.55 2.77
C ILE A 75 9.61 3.59 3.77
N ARG A 76 10.87 4.04 3.65
CA ARG A 76 11.43 5.05 4.56
C ARG A 76 10.67 6.37 4.49
N SER A 77 10.30 6.83 3.29
CA SER A 77 9.49 8.04 3.11
C SER A 77 8.11 7.90 3.73
N GLY A 78 7.44 6.76 3.54
CA GLY A 78 6.15 6.48 4.17
C GLY A 78 6.22 6.47 5.71
N ILE A 79 7.25 5.84 6.28
CA ILE A 79 7.50 5.85 7.73
C ILE A 79 7.77 7.28 8.22
N SER A 80 8.66 8.01 7.55
CA SER A 80 9.06 9.36 7.97
C SER A 80 7.86 10.32 8.00
N GLU A 81 6.97 10.23 7.01
CA GLU A 81 5.73 11.00 7.04
C GLU A 81 4.84 10.59 8.22
N ALA A 82 4.61 9.30 8.41
CA ALA A 82 3.77 8.83 9.51
C ALA A 82 4.31 9.31 10.86
N GLU A 83 5.63 9.21 11.08
CA GLU A 83 6.31 9.68 12.30
C GLU A 83 6.20 11.20 12.47
N ARG A 84 6.32 11.98 11.38
CA ARG A 84 6.09 13.43 11.39
C ARG A 84 4.67 13.79 11.85
N ARG A 85 3.69 12.90 11.63
CA ARG A 85 2.30 13.02 12.09
C ARG A 85 2.07 12.46 13.50
N GLY A 86 3.12 11.97 14.17
CA GLY A 86 3.04 11.41 15.51
C GLY A 86 2.82 9.89 15.56
N PHE A 87 3.00 9.17 14.45
CA PHE A 87 3.02 7.71 14.49
C PHE A 87 4.14 7.24 15.41
N ASN A 88 3.83 6.23 16.21
CA ASN A 88 4.78 5.63 17.13
C ASN A 88 4.68 4.12 17.00
N ARG A 89 5.75 3.52 16.47
CA ARG A 89 5.82 2.08 16.21
C ARG A 89 5.63 1.26 17.48
N SER A 90 6.32 1.62 18.57
CA SER A 90 6.25 0.89 19.83
C SER A 90 4.84 0.91 20.42
N ARG A 91 4.17 2.06 20.36
CA ARG A 91 2.77 2.19 20.75
C ARG A 91 1.90 1.28 19.90
N PHE A 92 1.94 1.41 18.57
CA PHE A 92 1.16 0.58 17.64
C PHE A 92 1.29 -0.92 17.94
N LEU A 93 2.52 -1.40 18.15
CA LEU A 93 2.79 -2.81 18.44
C LEU A 93 2.38 -3.24 19.86
N SER A 94 2.23 -2.31 20.79
CA SER A 94 1.73 -2.58 22.16
C SER A 94 0.21 -2.49 22.31
N GLU A 95 -0.49 -1.86 21.36
CA GLU A 95 -1.94 -1.65 21.44
C GLU A 95 -2.71 -2.96 21.25
N ILE A 96 -3.82 -3.13 21.98
CA ILE A 96 -4.77 -4.22 21.76
C ILE A 96 -5.40 -4.13 20.37
N THR A 97 -5.81 -5.27 19.81
CA THR A 97 -6.26 -5.40 18.41
C THR A 97 -7.24 -4.32 17.93
N PRO A 98 -8.33 -3.97 18.64
CA PRO A 98 -9.25 -2.93 18.18
C PRO A 98 -8.60 -1.55 18.06
N ASN A 99 -7.73 -1.21 19.01
CA ASN A 99 -6.99 0.05 19.00
C ASN A 99 -5.95 0.08 17.87
N ALA A 100 -5.27 -1.04 17.61
CA ALA A 100 -4.33 -1.14 16.50
C ALA A 100 -5.01 -0.90 15.14
N ARG A 101 -6.24 -1.40 14.94
CA ARG A 101 -7.04 -1.13 13.72
C ARG A 101 -7.35 0.35 13.56
N SER A 102 -7.92 0.97 14.60
CA SER A 102 -8.24 2.40 14.59
C SER A 102 -6.99 3.26 14.41
N TYR A 103 -5.86 2.84 14.98
CA TYR A 103 -4.57 3.52 14.85
C TYR A 103 -4.04 3.45 13.41
N THR A 104 -4.06 2.26 12.79
CA THR A 104 -3.68 2.09 11.38
C THR A 104 -4.58 2.94 10.47
N ALA A 105 -5.89 2.85 10.63
CA ALA A 105 -6.83 3.63 9.83
C ALA A 105 -6.62 5.15 10.01
N TYR A 106 -6.37 5.61 11.25
CA TYR A 106 -6.08 7.01 11.51
C TYR A 106 -4.85 7.49 10.73
N PHE A 107 -3.71 6.79 10.84
CA PHE A 107 -2.50 7.24 10.16
C PHE A 107 -2.59 7.13 8.64
N LEU A 108 -3.20 6.06 8.10
CA LEU A 108 -3.41 5.94 6.65
C LEU A 108 -4.31 7.07 6.09
N ASN A 109 -5.27 7.56 6.86
CA ASN A 109 -6.14 8.69 6.46
C ASN A 109 -5.50 10.07 6.65
N GLN A 110 -4.49 10.19 7.53
CA GLN A 110 -3.84 11.47 7.83
C GLN A 110 -2.62 11.76 6.95
N MET A 111 -2.11 10.75 6.24
CA MET A 111 -1.05 10.98 5.26
C MET A 111 -1.60 11.85 4.12
N ASP A 112 -0.82 12.86 3.74
CA ASP A 112 -1.22 13.89 2.78
C ASP A 112 -1.61 13.25 1.43
N SER A 113 -2.75 13.64 0.86
CA SER A 113 -3.17 13.19 -0.47
C SER A 113 -2.20 13.60 -1.59
N ASN A 114 -1.30 14.56 -1.32
CA ASN A 114 -0.21 14.94 -2.22
C ASN A 114 0.97 13.96 -2.17
N LEU A 115 1.05 13.10 -1.15
CA LEU A 115 2.02 12.02 -1.15
C LEU A 115 1.56 10.96 -2.15
N THR A 116 2.53 10.43 -2.89
CA THR A 116 2.22 9.41 -3.88
C THR A 116 1.64 8.19 -3.17
N PHE A 117 0.56 7.67 -3.73
CA PHE A 117 -0.05 6.38 -3.40
C PHE A 117 0.95 5.31 -2.94
N LEU A 118 2.10 5.27 -3.63
CA LEU A 118 3.24 4.41 -3.35
C LEU A 118 3.67 4.46 -1.88
N PHE A 119 3.85 5.65 -1.30
CA PHE A 119 4.34 5.79 0.07
C PHE A 119 3.33 5.30 1.12
N HIS A 120 2.02 5.45 0.86
CA HIS A 120 0.99 4.94 1.77
C HIS A 120 1.00 3.41 1.79
N ILE A 121 1.09 2.78 0.62
CA ILE A 121 1.15 1.32 0.53
C ILE A 121 2.48 0.81 1.11
N SER A 122 3.61 1.47 0.82
CA SER A 122 4.90 1.11 1.39
C SER A 122 4.89 1.20 2.92
N PHE A 123 4.25 2.22 3.49
CA PHE A 123 4.04 2.32 4.93
C PHE A 123 3.16 1.19 5.48
N ALA A 124 2.03 0.90 4.83
CA ALA A 124 1.18 -0.22 5.20
C ALA A 124 1.92 -1.58 5.13
N ALA A 125 2.74 -1.78 4.11
CA ALA A 125 3.58 -2.97 3.96
C ALA A 125 4.60 -3.06 5.11
N PHE A 126 5.21 -1.94 5.50
CA PHE A 126 6.05 -1.87 6.68
C PHE A 126 5.30 -2.27 7.96
N LEU A 127 4.08 -1.79 8.18
CA LEU A 127 3.27 -2.21 9.32
C LEU A 127 3.02 -3.71 9.29
N CYS A 128 2.69 -4.28 8.13
CA CYS A 128 2.51 -5.71 7.95
C CYS A 128 3.78 -6.50 8.32
N MET A 129 4.95 -6.07 7.88
CA MET A 129 6.23 -6.70 8.27
C MET A 129 6.40 -6.68 9.79
N ARG A 130 6.18 -5.53 10.43
CA ARG A 130 6.34 -5.37 11.88
C ARG A 130 5.37 -6.24 12.68
N VAL A 131 4.09 -6.31 12.30
CA VAL A 131 3.13 -7.14 13.04
C VAL A 131 3.42 -8.62 12.87
N VAL A 132 3.97 -9.05 11.73
CA VAL A 132 4.36 -10.45 11.54
C VAL A 132 5.58 -10.80 12.40
N GLU A 133 6.60 -9.94 12.41
CA GLU A 133 7.80 -10.11 13.25
C GLU A 133 7.47 -10.18 14.75
N GLU A 134 6.43 -9.47 15.20
CA GLU A 134 5.94 -9.48 16.59
C GLU A 134 4.92 -10.59 16.87
N ASN A 135 4.77 -11.59 15.99
CA ASN A 135 3.80 -12.68 16.12
C ASN A 135 2.32 -12.23 16.21
N ARG A 136 2.00 -11.11 15.58
CA ARG A 136 0.66 -10.52 15.47
C ARG A 136 0.13 -10.56 14.03
N SER A 137 0.44 -11.63 13.29
CA SER A 137 0.10 -11.78 11.86
C SER A 137 -1.40 -11.65 11.57
N PHE A 138 -2.27 -11.91 12.54
CA PHE A 138 -3.72 -11.70 12.42
C PHE A 138 -4.12 -10.24 12.11
N LEU A 139 -3.24 -9.25 12.35
CA LEU A 139 -3.47 -7.84 12.03
C LEU A 139 -3.22 -7.49 10.56
N VAL A 140 -2.53 -8.34 9.79
CA VAL A 140 -2.22 -8.07 8.37
C VAL A 140 -3.51 -7.82 7.59
N ASP A 141 -4.49 -8.69 7.80
CA ASP A 141 -5.83 -8.63 7.24
C ASP A 141 -6.55 -7.29 7.52
N ASP A 142 -6.34 -6.74 8.71
CA ASP A 142 -6.94 -5.48 9.11
C ASP A 142 -6.24 -4.27 8.49
N ILE A 143 -4.90 -4.33 8.38
CA ILE A 143 -4.12 -3.30 7.70
C ILE A 143 -4.49 -3.24 6.22
N VAL A 144 -4.62 -4.41 5.57
CA VAL A 144 -5.01 -4.52 4.15
C VAL A 144 -6.41 -3.95 3.93
N ARG A 145 -7.38 -4.27 4.80
CA ARG A 145 -8.75 -3.71 4.70
C ARG A 145 -8.77 -2.20 4.94
N ALA A 146 -8.08 -1.71 5.97
CA ALA A 146 -8.00 -0.28 6.23
C ALA A 146 -7.38 0.48 5.05
N LEU A 147 -6.35 -0.09 4.42
CA LEU A 147 -5.76 0.46 3.21
C LEU A 147 -6.74 0.45 2.04
N ALA A 148 -7.49 -0.64 1.84
CA ALA A 148 -8.50 -0.72 0.79
C ALA A 148 -9.62 0.30 1.01
N ASP A 149 -10.07 0.51 2.24
CA ASP A 149 -11.11 1.49 2.58
C ASP A 149 -10.67 2.93 2.26
N VAL A 150 -9.41 3.29 2.56
CA VAL A 150 -8.83 4.60 2.23
C VAL A 150 -8.87 4.87 0.72
N TYR A 151 -8.69 3.83 -0.10
CA TYR A 151 -8.56 3.96 -1.54
C TYR A 151 -9.77 3.51 -2.36
N TYR A 152 -10.84 3.06 -1.69
CA TYR A 152 -12.05 2.51 -2.30
C TYR A 152 -12.64 3.41 -3.40
N ASP A 153 -12.63 4.73 -3.18
CA ASP A 153 -13.15 5.73 -4.15
C ASP A 153 -12.05 6.59 -4.79
N SER A 154 -10.79 6.14 -4.71
CA SER A 154 -9.67 6.94 -5.22
C SER A 154 -9.58 6.91 -6.74
N HIS A 155 -9.04 8.00 -7.30
CA HIS A 155 -8.80 8.15 -8.75
C HIS A 155 -7.92 7.02 -9.33
N TYR A 156 -7.00 6.46 -8.55
CA TYR A 156 -6.09 5.41 -9.01
C TYR A 156 -6.81 4.13 -9.47
N PHE A 157 -7.94 3.79 -8.85
CA PHE A 157 -8.75 2.65 -9.28
C PHE A 157 -9.67 2.98 -10.46
N ARG A 158 -9.87 4.28 -10.75
CA ARG A 158 -10.55 4.75 -11.96
C ARG A 158 -9.59 4.83 -13.16
N CYS A 159 -8.30 5.06 -12.92
CA CYS A 159 -7.27 5.14 -13.96
C CYS A 159 -5.99 4.37 -13.57
N PRO A 160 -5.98 3.02 -13.69
CA PRO A 160 -4.84 2.19 -13.29
C PRO A 160 -3.54 2.48 -14.07
N SER A 161 -3.65 3.04 -15.28
CA SER A 161 -2.51 3.45 -16.10
C SER A 161 -1.72 4.60 -15.50
N ASP A 162 -2.38 5.53 -14.79
CA ASP A 162 -1.70 6.66 -14.14
C ASP A 162 -0.80 6.14 -13.01
N LEU A 163 -1.33 5.21 -12.21
CA LEU A 163 -0.55 4.55 -11.15
C LEU A 163 0.66 3.78 -11.70
N GLU A 164 0.48 3.07 -12.81
CA GLU A 164 1.58 2.36 -13.47
C GLU A 164 2.64 3.34 -13.99
N ALA A 165 2.24 4.45 -14.62
CA ALA A 165 3.15 5.48 -15.11
C ALA A 165 3.94 6.14 -13.97
N ASP A 166 3.27 6.51 -12.88
CA ASP A 166 3.91 7.06 -11.68
C ASP A 166 4.93 6.09 -11.08
N SER A 167 4.58 4.79 -11.04
CA SER A 167 5.46 3.74 -10.53
C SER A 167 6.68 3.52 -11.42
N VAL A 168 6.52 3.56 -12.75
CA VAL A 168 7.63 3.47 -13.70
C VAL A 168 8.55 4.67 -13.52
N SER A 169 8.01 5.88 -13.50
CA SER A 169 8.80 7.11 -13.30
C SER A 169 9.57 7.08 -11.98
N TYR A 170 8.92 6.69 -10.88
CA TYR A 170 9.56 6.54 -9.57
C TYR A 170 10.74 5.56 -9.63
N ASN A 171 10.54 4.37 -10.23
CA ASN A 171 11.57 3.34 -10.32
C ASN A 171 12.77 3.79 -11.18
N GLU A 172 12.52 4.50 -12.28
CA GLU A 172 13.57 5.02 -13.16
C GLU A 172 14.39 6.11 -12.47
N GLN A 173 13.72 7.07 -11.83
CA GLN A 173 14.38 8.13 -11.06
C GLN A 173 15.24 7.56 -9.94
N HIS A 174 14.72 6.60 -9.17
CA HIS A 174 15.48 6.00 -8.07
C HIS A 174 16.64 5.15 -8.57
N ARG A 175 16.49 4.42 -9.68
CA ARG A 175 17.61 3.71 -10.31
C ARG A 175 18.73 4.68 -10.68
N PHE A 176 18.39 5.82 -11.27
CA PHE A 176 19.35 6.86 -11.62
C PHE A 176 20.02 7.46 -10.38
N LEU A 177 19.25 7.86 -9.36
CA LEU A 177 19.79 8.43 -8.13
C LEU A 177 20.75 7.47 -7.39
N HIS A 178 20.41 6.17 -7.33
CA HIS A 178 21.29 5.18 -6.72
C HIS A 178 22.53 4.90 -7.58
N SER A 179 22.42 4.96 -8.92
CA SER A 179 23.61 4.83 -9.78
C SER A 179 24.61 5.98 -9.62
N LEU A 180 24.15 7.15 -9.19
CA LEU A 180 25.03 8.29 -8.90
C LEU A 180 25.72 8.17 -7.54
N SER A 181 25.09 7.52 -6.55
CA SER A 181 25.71 7.32 -5.22
C SER A 181 26.72 6.17 -5.19
N ASP A 182 26.64 5.25 -6.15
CA ASP A 182 27.59 4.15 -6.28
C ASP A 182 28.83 4.56 -7.11
N ASP A 183 28.82 5.75 -7.71
CA ASP A 183 29.88 6.34 -8.55
C ASP A 183 30.65 7.45 -7.81
N ASP A 184 30.59 7.48 -6.47
CA ASP A 184 31.48 8.27 -5.61
C ASP A 184 32.89 7.65 -5.62
N GLY A 185 33.42 7.33 -6.80
CA GLY A 185 34.78 6.88 -7.05
C GLY A 185 35.77 7.84 -6.41
N PHE A 186 36.04 7.62 -5.13
CA PHE A 186 37.37 7.76 -4.57
C PHE A 186 38.21 6.84 -5.42
N GLY A 187 38.75 7.42 -6.49
CA GLY A 187 39.82 6.84 -7.24
C GLY A 187 40.84 6.37 -6.22
N ASP A 188 41.11 5.08 -6.25
CA ASP A 188 42.40 4.58 -5.87
C ASP A 188 43.40 5.36 -6.73
N ALA A 189 43.89 6.47 -6.17
CA ALA A 189 45.14 7.05 -6.57
C ALA A 189 46.16 5.99 -6.18
N ASP A 190 46.39 5.05 -7.10
CA ASP A 190 47.60 4.26 -7.14
C ASP A 190 48.75 5.24 -7.40
N ASP A 191 49.21 5.85 -6.31
CA ASP A 191 50.61 6.23 -6.13
C ASP A 191 51.41 4.91 -6.14
N ASP A 192 51.99 4.57 -7.29
CA ASP A 192 53.40 4.14 -7.44
C ASP A 192 53.75 3.73 -8.90
#